data_AF-A0A1V5CYF8-F1
#
_entry.id   AF-A0A1V5CYF8-F1
#
_cell.length_a   1.000
_cell.length_b   1.000
_cell.length_c   1.000
_cell.angle_alpha   90.00
_cell.angle_beta   90.00
_cell.angle_gamma   90.00
#
_symmetry.space_group_name_H-M   'P 1'
#
loop_
_entity.id
_entity.type
_entity.pdbx_description
1 polymer ?
#
loop_
_entity_poly.entity_id
_entity_poly.type
_entity_poly.pdbx_seq_one_letter_code
_entity_poly.pdbx_strand_id
1 'polypeptide(L)'
;MHPLFIGFLSGAVSGIVMGLLSDNLFRLKIFRSSLLVVDGSFFFRTLKLRGSPQLVYGAGFFIHLITSGVFGALYIVLAILLGLETAMVTSLTAVSAYVAVLWLSMLFVALPIAGVGLMGRKSGTLTWFEQLILHIIFLFVYYGCLRALLA
;
A
#
# COMPACT_ATOMS: atom_id res chain seq x y z
N MET A 1 0.88 17.80 -15.44
CA MET A 1 0.99 16.33 -15.67
C MET A 1 -0.42 15.74 -15.70
N HIS A 2 -0.65 14.60 -16.37
CA HIS A 2 -1.99 13.98 -16.40
C HIS A 2 -2.41 13.56 -14.97
N PRO A 3 -3.66 13.82 -14.51
CA PRO A 3 -4.09 13.53 -13.13
C PRO A 3 -3.88 12.06 -12.71
N LEU A 4 -4.11 11.11 -13.62
CA LEU A 4 -3.85 9.69 -13.35
C LEU A 4 -2.37 9.40 -13.09
N PHE A 5 -1.47 10.06 -13.81
CA PHE A 5 -0.03 9.91 -13.59
C PHE A 5 0.37 10.52 -12.25
N ILE A 6 -0.23 11.64 -11.85
CA ILE A 6 -0.01 12.24 -10.52
C ILE A 6 -0.48 11.29 -9.42
N GLY A 7 -1.67 10.69 -9.57
CA GLY A 7 -2.17 9.67 -8.65
C GLY A 7 -1.22 8.48 -8.57
N PHE A 8 -0.75 7.97 -9.72
CA PHE A 8 0.21 6.87 -9.78
C PHE A 8 1.52 7.21 -9.07
N LEU A 9 2.12 8.36 -9.41
CA LEU A 9 3.40 8.79 -8.85
C LEU A 9 3.29 9.01 -7.33
N SER A 10 2.22 9.67 -6.89
CA SER A 10 1.95 9.89 -5.46
C SER A 10 1.81 8.55 -4.73
N GLY A 11 1.07 7.61 -5.32
CA GLY A 11 0.90 6.27 -4.75
C GLY A 11 2.22 5.50 -4.69
N ALA A 12 3.03 5.57 -5.75
CA ALA A 12 4.34 4.93 -5.80
C ALA A 12 5.29 5.50 -4.74
N VAL A 13 5.37 6.83 -4.58
CA VAL A 13 6.17 7.49 -3.54
C VAL A 13 5.73 7.06 -2.14
N SER A 14 4.42 7.04 -1.88
CA SER A 14 3.88 6.54 -0.61
C SER A 14 4.20 5.07 -0.37
N GLY A 15 4.13 4.23 -1.41
CA GLY A 15 4.52 2.83 -1.37
C GLY A 15 6.00 2.63 -1.04
N ILE A 16 6.91 3.47 -1.57
CA ILE A 16 8.33 3.43 -1.21
C ILE A 16 8.49 3.71 0.29
N VAL A 17 7.90 4.80 0.79
CA VAL A 17 8.03 5.19 2.21
C VAL A 17 7.45 4.10 3.12
N MET A 18 6.24 3.64 2.82
CA MET A 18 5.55 2.58 3.57
C MET A 18 6.33 1.27 3.55
N GLY A 19 6.81 0.83 2.38
CA GLY A 19 7.58 -0.40 2.22
C GLY A 19 8.91 -0.36 2.96
N LEU A 20 9.67 0.74 2.84
CA LEU A 20 10.94 0.93 3.55
C LEU A 20 10.73 0.95 5.06
N LEU A 21 9.71 1.67 5.54
CA LEU A 21 9.43 1.71 6.97
C LEU A 21 9.03 0.35 7.51
N SER A 22 8.14 -0.37 6.81
CA SER A 22 7.74 -1.73 7.18
C SER A 22 8.95 -2.65 7.32
N ASP A 23 9.88 -2.58 6.37
CA ASP A 23 11.09 -3.41 6.41
C ASP A 23 12.03 -3.03 7.56
N ASN A 24 12.23 -1.73 7.81
CA ASN A 24 13.05 -1.26 8.92
C ASN A 24 12.45 -1.69 10.27
N LEU A 25 11.14 -1.49 10.49
CA LEU A 25 10.46 -1.91 11.71
C LEU A 25 10.47 -3.43 11.88
N PHE A 26 10.42 -4.19 10.79
CA PHE A 26 10.59 -5.64 10.82
C PHE A 26 12.01 -6.05 11.25
N ARG A 27 13.05 -5.43 10.67
CA ARG A 27 14.45 -5.69 11.04
C ARG A 27 14.75 -5.32 12.50
N LEU A 28 14.12 -4.27 13.01
CA LEU A 28 14.17 -3.86 14.41
C LEU A 28 13.31 -4.75 15.33
N LYS A 29 12.63 -5.77 14.79
CA LYS A 29 11.73 -6.69 15.51
C LYS A 29 10.53 -6.01 16.17
N ILE A 30 10.21 -4.78 15.74
CA ILE A 30 9.02 -4.04 16.17
C ILE A 30 7.80 -4.62 15.43
N PHE A 31 7.93 -4.81 14.11
CA PHE A 31 6.92 -5.49 13.31
C PHE A 31 7.24 -6.97 13.16
N ARG A 32 6.21 -7.80 13.09
CA ARG A 32 6.33 -9.25 12.90
C ARG A 32 6.49 -9.65 11.45
N SER A 33 6.15 -8.76 10.52
CA SER A 33 6.27 -9.02 9.08
C SER A 33 6.76 -7.79 8.31
N SER A 34 7.49 -8.04 7.23
CA SER A 34 7.85 -7.04 6.23
C SER A 34 6.87 -7.17 5.06
N LEU A 35 6.24 -6.06 4.66
CA LEU A 35 5.34 -6.00 3.51
C LEU A 35 6.00 -6.55 2.24
N LEU A 36 7.28 -6.22 2.04
CA LEU A 36 8.03 -6.63 0.86
C LEU A 36 8.19 -8.15 0.82
N VAL A 37 8.46 -8.77 1.98
CA VAL A 37 8.55 -10.23 2.06
C VAL A 37 7.19 -10.90 1.82
N VAL A 38 6.10 -10.32 2.31
CA VAL A 38 4.73 -10.82 2.09
C VAL A 38 4.36 -10.77 0.61
N ASP A 39 4.54 -9.63 -0.05
CA ASP A 39 4.20 -9.44 -1.47
C ASP A 39 5.05 -10.35 -2.37
N GLY A 40 6.35 -10.44 -2.10
CA GLY A 40 7.25 -11.33 -2.82
C GLY A 40 6.89 -12.80 -2.63
N SER A 41 6.60 -13.21 -1.39
CA SER A 41 6.23 -14.60 -1.10
C SER A 41 4.91 -14.96 -1.77
N PHE A 42 3.95 -14.03 -1.80
CA PHE A 42 2.71 -14.20 -2.53
C PHE A 42 2.94 -14.39 -4.03
N PHE A 43 3.81 -13.59 -4.65
CA PHE A 43 4.15 -13.72 -6.06
C PHE A 43 4.77 -15.08 -6.40
N PHE A 44 5.82 -15.49 -5.67
CA PHE A 44 6.50 -16.76 -5.91
C PHE A 44 5.55 -17.95 -5.69
N ARG A 45 4.70 -17.89 -4.64
CA ARG A 45 3.70 -18.93 -4.39
C ARG A 45 2.65 -19.01 -5.50
N THR A 46 2.17 -17.86 -5.99
CA THR A 46 1.18 -17.78 -7.07
C THR A 46 1.71 -18.38 -8.36
N LEU A 47 2.98 -18.11 -8.69
CA LEU A 47 3.62 -18.67 -9.89
C LEU A 47 4.21 -20.07 -9.67
N LYS A 48 4.08 -20.65 -8.46
CA LYS A 48 4.68 -21.93 -8.07
C LYS A 48 6.20 -21.98 -8.33
N LEU A 49 6.87 -20.84 -8.19
CA LEU A 49 8.31 -20.71 -8.37
C LEU A 49 9.03 -20.87 -7.03
N ARG A 50 10.29 -21.34 -7.10
CA ARG A 50 11.22 -21.26 -5.97
C ARG A 50 12.04 -19.98 -6.11
N GLY A 51 12.11 -19.19 -5.06
CA GLY A 51 12.91 -17.97 -5.00
C GLY A 51 13.91 -18.03 -3.86
N SER A 52 15.12 -17.54 -4.09
CA SER A 52 16.02 -17.21 -2.98
C SER A 52 15.43 -16.05 -2.18
N PRO A 53 15.80 -15.88 -0.90
CA PRO A 53 15.30 -14.76 -0.09
C PRO A 53 15.50 -13.38 -0.73
N GLN A 54 16.61 -13.19 -1.46
CA GLN A 54 16.92 -11.95 -2.17
C GLN A 54 15.95 -11.72 -3.35
N LEU A 55 15.62 -12.76 -4.11
CA LEU A 55 14.67 -12.68 -5.23
C LEU A 55 13.25 -12.41 -4.73
N VAL A 56 12.85 -13.04 -3.61
CA VAL A 56 11.56 -12.80 -2.96
C VAL A 56 11.46 -11.34 -2.54
N TYR A 57 12.47 -10.81 -1.86
CA TYR A 57 12.50 -9.42 -1.43
C TYR A 57 12.44 -8.44 -2.61
N GLY A 58 13.25 -8.67 -3.64
CA GLY A 58 13.27 -7.82 -4.84
C GLY A 58 11.93 -7.82 -5.57
N ALA A 59 11.33 -8.99 -5.80
CA ALA A 59 10.01 -9.10 -6.42
C ALA A 59 8.95 -8.39 -5.59
N GLY A 60 8.99 -8.57 -4.26
CA GLY A 60 8.11 -7.88 -3.34
C GLY A 60 8.20 -6.37 -3.43
N PHE A 61 9.41 -5.81 -3.50
CA PHE A 61 9.62 -4.38 -3.70
C PHE A 61 8.94 -3.85 -4.97
N PHE A 62 9.16 -4.50 -6.12
CA PHE A 62 8.56 -4.06 -7.38
C PHE A 62 7.04 -4.19 -7.38
N ILE A 63 6.51 -5.30 -6.84
CA ILE A 63 5.07 -5.52 -6.75
C ILE A 63 4.42 -4.51 -5.83
N HIS A 64 5.03 -4.25 -4.67
CA HIS A 64 4.55 -3.26 -3.72
C HIS A 64 4.51 -1.86 -4.34
N LEU A 65 5.57 -1.49 -5.08
CA LEU A 65 5.66 -0.20 -5.75
C LEU A 65 4.58 -0.03 -6.83
N ILE A 66 4.43 -1.04 -7.70
CA ILE A 66 3.45 -1.02 -8.79
C ILE A 66 2.04 -1.00 -8.22
N THR A 67 1.72 -1.86 -7.25
CA THR A 67 0.38 -1.92 -6.64
C THR A 67 0.05 -0.63 -5.91
N SER A 68 1.00 -0.04 -5.18
CA SER A 68 0.82 1.27 -4.55
C SER A 68 0.56 2.39 -5.56
N GLY A 69 1.28 2.39 -6.69
CA GLY A 69 1.01 3.31 -7.79
C GLY A 69 -0.37 3.09 -8.41
N VAL A 70 -0.76 1.84 -8.67
CA VAL A 70 -2.08 1.50 -9.21
C VAL A 70 -3.19 1.95 -8.27
N PHE A 71 -3.07 1.70 -6.95
CA PHE A 71 -4.05 2.21 -5.98
C PHE A 71 -4.02 3.74 -5.89
N GLY A 72 -2.87 4.38 -6.04
CA GLY A 72 -2.81 5.85 -6.15
C GLY A 72 -3.54 6.39 -7.39
N ALA A 73 -3.43 5.73 -8.54
CA ALA A 73 -4.16 6.12 -9.75
C ALA A 73 -5.67 5.82 -9.61
N LEU A 74 -6.02 4.70 -8.98
CA LEU A 74 -7.41 4.28 -8.76
C LEU A 74 -8.19 5.32 -7.97
N TYR A 75 -7.57 5.97 -6.98
CA TYR A 75 -8.20 7.08 -6.26
C TYR A 75 -8.67 8.19 -7.21
N ILE A 76 -7.81 8.62 -8.14
CA ILE A 76 -8.12 9.66 -9.12
C ILE A 76 -9.22 9.20 -10.08
N VAL A 77 -9.17 7.94 -10.53
CA VAL A 77 -10.23 7.36 -11.37
C VAL A 77 -11.58 7.42 -10.64
N LEU A 78 -11.63 6.97 -9.39
CA LEU A 78 -12.85 6.99 -8.57
C LEU A 78 -13.35 8.41 -8.37
N ALA A 79 -12.46 9.37 -8.10
CA ALA A 79 -12.81 10.77 -7.96
C ALA A 79 -13.45 11.34 -9.24
N ILE A 80 -12.88 11.04 -10.41
CA ILE A 80 -13.44 11.45 -11.71
C ILE A 80 -14.83 10.82 -11.94
N LEU A 81 -14.97 9.52 -11.68
CA LEU A 81 -16.23 8.79 -11.86
C LEU A 81 -17.34 9.29 -10.93
N LEU A 82 -16.97 9.75 -9.73
CA LEU A 82 -17.89 10.34 -8.76
C LEU A 82 -18.15 11.83 -9.01
N GLY A 83 -17.51 12.43 -10.02
CA GLY A 83 -17.66 13.86 -10.32
C GLY A 83 -17.15 14.78 -9.22
N LEU A 84 -16.15 14.35 -8.44
CA LEU A 84 -15.59 15.16 -7.36
C LEU A 84 -14.82 16.35 -7.92
N GLU A 85 -15.09 17.53 -7.39
CA GLU A 85 -14.31 18.73 -7.68
C GLU A 85 -12.88 18.60 -7.16
N THR A 86 -11.91 19.25 -7.80
CA THR A 86 -10.48 19.20 -7.44
C THR A 86 -10.22 19.51 -5.96
N ALA A 87 -10.98 20.44 -5.38
CA ALA A 87 -10.90 20.78 -3.96
C ALA A 87 -11.28 19.60 -3.05
N MET A 88 -12.24 18.77 -3.46
CA MET A 88 -12.63 17.56 -2.74
C MET A 88 -11.62 16.44 -2.94
N VAL A 89 -11.05 16.27 -4.14
CA VAL A 89 -9.99 15.29 -4.45
C VAL A 89 -8.73 15.52 -3.62
N THR A 90 -8.45 16.77 -3.27
CA THR A 90 -7.31 17.14 -2.43
C THR A 90 -7.70 17.41 -0.99
N SER A 91 -8.91 17.02 -0.56
CA SER A 91 -9.34 17.12 0.83
C SER A 91 -8.82 15.96 1.65
N LEU A 92 -8.34 16.24 2.87
CA LEU A 92 -7.86 15.19 3.78
C LEU A 92 -8.95 14.15 4.07
N THR A 93 -10.21 14.58 4.14
CA THR A 93 -11.36 13.70 4.38
C THR A 93 -11.53 12.67 3.27
N ALA A 94 -11.52 13.08 2.00
CA ALA A 94 -11.69 12.16 0.88
C ALA A 94 -10.54 11.15 0.78
N VAL A 95 -9.29 11.61 0.96
CA VAL A 95 -8.12 10.73 0.96
C VAL A 95 -8.15 9.77 2.14
N SER A 96 -8.53 10.23 3.34
CA SER A 96 -8.64 9.39 4.54
C SER A 96 -9.70 8.30 4.37
N ALA A 97 -10.87 8.63 3.82
CA ALA A 97 -11.92 7.65 3.54
C ALA A 97 -11.44 6.59 2.55
N TYR A 98 -10.75 7.01 1.49
CA TYR A 98 -10.15 6.08 0.52
C TYR A 98 -9.11 5.15 1.15
N VAL A 99 -8.17 5.70 1.93
CA VAL A 99 -7.13 4.90 2.58
C VAL A 99 -7.71 3.96 3.65
N ALA A 100 -8.78 4.36 4.35
CA ALA A 100 -9.49 3.46 5.26
C ALA A 100 -10.09 2.26 4.52
N VAL A 101 -10.66 2.47 3.32
CA VAL A 101 -11.14 1.37 2.47
C VAL A 101 -9.99 0.49 2.01
N LEU A 102 -8.84 1.05 1.63
CA LEU A 102 -7.65 0.27 1.29
C LEU A 102 -7.16 -0.57 2.47
N TRP A 103 -7.11 0.01 3.67
CA TRP A 103 -6.71 -0.70 4.89
C TRP A 103 -7.67 -1.86 5.19
N LEU A 104 -8.99 -1.64 5.15
CA LEU A 104 -9.97 -2.71 5.31
C LEU A 104 -9.80 -3.80 4.24
N SER A 105 -9.60 -3.40 2.98
CA SER A 105 -9.34 -4.33 1.88
C SER A 105 -8.05 -5.13 2.12
N MET A 106 -7.01 -4.53 2.69
CA MET A 106 -5.79 -5.22 3.07
C MET A 106 -6.06 -6.31 4.11
N LEU A 107 -6.83 -6.00 5.15
CA LEU A 107 -7.11 -6.93 6.25
C LEU A 107 -8.00 -8.11 5.86
N PHE A 108 -9.01 -7.86 5.03
CA PHE A 108 -10.07 -8.83 4.74
C PHE A 108 -9.95 -9.48 3.37
N VAL A 109 -9.15 -8.93 2.46
CA VAL A 109 -8.98 -9.46 1.09
C VAL A 109 -7.52 -9.80 0.82
N ALA A 110 -6.64 -8.80 0.85
CA ALA A 110 -5.26 -8.98 0.39
C ALA A 110 -4.46 -9.94 1.28
N LEU A 111 -4.46 -9.75 2.61
CA LEU A 111 -3.73 -10.63 3.54
C LEU A 111 -4.22 -12.10 3.51
N PRO A 112 -5.55 -12.38 3.50
CA PRO A 112 -6.05 -13.73 3.26
C PRO A 112 -5.58 -14.35 1.95
N ILE A 113 -5.66 -13.62 0.84
CA ILE A 113 -5.20 -14.08 -0.49
C ILE A 113 -3.68 -14.31 -0.48
N ALA A 114 -2.93 -13.45 0.22
CA ALA A 114 -1.51 -13.61 0.49
C ALA A 114 -1.20 -14.74 1.48
N GLY A 115 -2.18 -15.51 1.94
CA GLY A 115 -2.01 -16.71 2.75
C GLY A 115 -1.69 -16.41 4.21
N VAL A 116 -1.71 -15.13 4.61
CA VAL A 116 -1.44 -14.62 5.96
C VAL A 116 -2.68 -14.72 6.87
N GLY A 117 -3.83 -15.03 6.27
CA GLY A 117 -5.11 -15.20 6.96
C GLY A 117 -5.79 -13.87 7.28
N LEU A 118 -7.02 -13.94 7.77
CA LEU A 118 -7.82 -12.78 8.16
C LEU A 118 -7.07 -11.92 9.18
N MET A 119 -7.05 -10.60 8.93
CA MET A 119 -6.37 -9.61 9.77
C MET A 119 -4.86 -9.88 9.98
N GLY A 120 -4.24 -10.73 9.16
CA GLY A 120 -2.83 -11.08 9.26
C GLY A 120 -2.49 -12.05 10.39
N ARG A 121 -3.47 -12.77 10.94
CA ARG A 121 -3.30 -13.63 12.14
C ARG A 121 -2.17 -14.66 12.09
N LYS A 122 -1.72 -15.09 10.90
CA LYS A 122 -0.59 -16.03 10.75
C LYS A 122 0.78 -15.35 10.82
N SER A 123 0.85 -14.03 10.63
CA SER A 123 2.07 -13.23 10.79
C SER A 123 2.21 -12.64 12.19
N GLY A 124 1.10 -12.43 12.90
CA GLY A 124 1.11 -11.94 14.28
C GLY A 124 -0.26 -11.45 14.72
N THR A 125 -0.51 -11.45 16.04
CA THR A 125 -1.78 -10.96 16.61
C THR A 125 -1.98 -9.45 16.42
N LEU A 126 -0.89 -8.70 16.25
CA LEU A 126 -0.88 -7.25 16.05
C LEU A 126 -0.71 -6.82 14.59
N THR A 127 -0.65 -7.76 13.64
CA THR A 127 -0.42 -7.41 12.22
C THR A 127 -1.49 -6.45 11.68
N TRP A 128 -2.74 -6.54 12.14
CA TRP A 128 -3.78 -5.57 11.76
C TRP A 128 -3.43 -4.13 12.15
N PHE A 129 -2.79 -3.96 13.31
CA PHE A 129 -2.37 -2.67 13.84
C PHE A 129 -1.10 -2.17 13.17
N GLU A 130 -0.15 -3.08 12.88
CA GLU A 130 1.00 -2.79 12.03
C GLU A 130 0.54 -2.23 10.68
N GLN A 131 -0.46 -2.87 10.05
CA GLN A 131 -1.05 -2.37 8.81
C GLN A 131 -1.74 -1.02 8.98
N LEU A 132 -2.42 -0.76 10.10
CA LEU A 132 -3.03 0.55 10.36
C LEU A 132 -1.97 1.66 10.38
N ILE A 133 -0.86 1.47 11.11
CA ILE A 133 0.25 2.42 11.17
C ILE A 133 0.79 2.69 9.75
N LEU A 134 1.02 1.64 8.97
CA LEU A 134 1.53 1.77 7.61
C LEU A 134 0.58 2.54 6.68
N HIS A 135 -0.73 2.30 6.80
CA HIS A 135 -1.74 3.02 6.01
C HIS A 135 -1.91 4.48 6.46
N ILE A 136 -1.74 4.79 7.74
CA ILE A 136 -1.68 6.18 8.21
C ILE A 136 -0.49 6.91 7.56
N ILE A 137 0.64 6.25 7.43
CA ILE A 137 1.83 6.83 6.80
C ILE A 137 1.63 6.98 5.30
N PHE A 138 1.06 5.97 4.65
CA PHE A 138 0.64 6.07 3.26
C PHE A 138 -0.30 7.26 3.04
N LEU A 139 -1.30 7.45 3.91
CA LEU A 139 -2.24 8.57 3.86
C LEU A 139 -1.52 9.92 3.84
N PHE A 140 -0.63 10.18 4.81
CA PHE A 140 0.01 11.48 4.91
C PHE A 140 0.97 11.76 3.76
N VAL A 141 1.75 10.76 3.33
CA VAL A 141 2.65 10.91 2.17
C VAL A 141 1.85 11.12 0.89
N TYR A 142 0.80 10.32 0.68
CA TYR A 142 -0.03 10.38 -0.52
C TYR A 142 -0.78 11.72 -0.61
N TYR A 143 -1.39 12.15 0.50
CA TYR A 143 -2.04 13.44 0.63
C TYR A 143 -1.06 14.59 0.35
N GLY A 144 0.14 14.55 0.94
CA GLY A 144 1.19 15.55 0.70
C GLY A 144 1.59 15.64 -0.78
N CYS A 145 1.80 14.50 -1.44
CA CYS A 145 2.11 14.45 -2.86
C CYS A 145 0.96 14.99 -3.73
N LEU A 146 -0.29 14.58 -3.46
CA LEU A 146 -1.45 15.10 -4.19
C LEU A 146 -1.57 16.62 -4.04
N ARG A 147 -1.42 17.14 -2.82
CA ARG A 147 -1.44 18.58 -2.55
C ARG A 147 -0.31 19.33 -3.26
N ALA A 148 0.87 18.73 -3.41
CA ALA A 148 1.99 19.37 -4.10
C ALA A 148 1.86 19.34 -5.63
N LEU A 149 1.16 18.34 -6.19
CA LEU A 149 1.15 18.08 -7.63
C LEU A 149 -0.18 18.43 -8.33
N LEU A 150 -1.30 18.49 -7.59
CA LEU A 150 -2.63 18.87 -8.10
C LEU A 150 -3.09 20.27 -7.65
N ALA A 151 -2.34 20.95 -6.77
CA ALA A 151 -2.65 22.33 -6.37
C ALA A 151 -2.31 23.36 -7.45
#